data_AF-K0TRE0-F1
#
_entry.id   AF-K0TRE0-F1
#
_cell.length_a   1.000
_cell.length_b   1.000
_cell.length_c   1.000
_cell.angle_alpha   90.00
_cell.angle_beta   90.00
_cell.angle_gamma   90.00
#
_symmetry.space_group_name_H-M   'P 1'
#
loop_
_entity.id
_entity.type
_entity.pdbx_description
1 polymer ?
#
loop_
_entity_poly.entity_id
_entity_poly.type
_entity_poly.pdbx_seq_one_letter_code
_entity_poly.pdbx_strand_id
1 'polypeptide(L)'
;MLSSRGAISRTAGARAAAARPLAAPRGGDRRGQARGILGVSHAIDKRVYRWAKGVLPPISKTENIALGCGTIGFDRDIFGGSPSLQHLIDTYTPALSDEEQSFLDVQVHHLCSILSDHDVATDKDFSREAWDYMRDERFFGMKIPREWGGLGFSTHAVSTILAKLATQCFDANATVAVPNSLGPGELLVRYGTPDQKEYFLPAWPTGRSYPASASRDRTAGATPRASSGA
;
A
#
# COMPACT_ATOMS: atom_id res chain seq x y z
N MET A 1 -55.24 30.10 3.70
CA MET A 1 -54.90 30.66 2.37
C MET A 1 -53.67 29.91 1.87
N LEU A 2 -53.82 28.71 1.31
CA LEU A 2 -54.06 28.42 -0.12
C LEU A 2 -53.06 29.09 -1.09
N SER A 3 -52.22 28.25 -1.71
CA SER A 3 -51.95 28.15 -3.16
C SER A 3 -50.44 27.87 -3.37
N SER A 4 -49.96 26.66 -3.66
CA SER A 4 -50.19 25.71 -4.76
C SER A 4 -49.34 25.96 -6.03
N ARG A 5 -48.68 24.86 -6.44
CA ARG A 5 -48.16 24.51 -7.78
C ARG A 5 -46.84 25.18 -8.22
N GLY A 6 -45.88 24.47 -8.83
CA GLY A 6 -45.97 23.16 -9.47
C GLY A 6 -44.61 22.52 -9.71
N ALA A 7 -44.66 21.19 -9.79
CA ALA A 7 -43.61 20.33 -10.29
C ALA A 7 -43.39 20.55 -11.80
N ILE A 8 -42.12 20.56 -12.22
CA ILE A 8 -41.75 20.22 -13.60
C ILE A 8 -40.63 19.20 -13.54
N SER A 9 -41.05 17.96 -13.78
CA SER A 9 -40.26 16.83 -14.26
C SER A 9 -39.44 17.21 -15.50
N ARG A 10 -38.15 16.91 -15.49
CA ARG A 10 -37.38 16.64 -16.71
C ARG A 10 -36.57 15.37 -16.54
N THR A 11 -37.26 14.28 -16.83
CA THR A 11 -36.70 13.02 -17.31
C THR A 11 -35.97 13.26 -18.65
N ALA A 12 -34.64 13.21 -18.63
CA ALA A 12 -33.82 12.92 -19.80
C ALA A 12 -33.07 11.62 -19.44
N GLY A 13 -33.46 10.46 -19.93
CA GLY A 13 -33.49 10.16 -21.36
C GLY A 13 -32.13 9.66 -21.86
N ALA A 14 -31.24 9.14 -21.00
CA ALA A 14 -30.07 8.40 -21.43
C ALA A 14 -30.50 7.01 -21.92
N ARG A 15 -30.70 6.92 -23.25
CA ARG A 15 -30.90 5.66 -23.96
C ARG A 15 -29.75 4.71 -23.63
N ALA A 16 -30.07 3.63 -22.91
CA ALA A 16 -29.26 2.43 -22.86
C ALA A 16 -29.03 1.93 -24.29
N ALA A 17 -27.79 2.01 -24.76
CA ALA A 17 -27.38 1.32 -25.97
C ALA A 17 -27.41 -0.19 -25.66
N ALA A 18 -28.51 -0.84 -26.03
CA ALA A 18 -28.65 -2.28 -25.98
C ALA A 18 -27.51 -2.90 -26.81
N ALA A 19 -26.59 -3.56 -26.12
CA ALA A 19 -25.57 -4.39 -26.74
C ALA A 19 -26.28 -5.46 -27.58
N ARG A 20 -26.11 -5.40 -28.90
CA ARG A 20 -26.55 -6.45 -29.82
C ARG A 20 -25.89 -7.76 -29.39
N PRO A 21 -26.65 -8.86 -29.18
CA PRO A 21 -26.03 -10.15 -28.94
C PRO A 21 -25.26 -10.55 -30.19
N LEU A 22 -23.95 -10.78 -30.03
CA LEU A 22 -23.11 -11.41 -31.04
C LEU A 22 -23.72 -12.78 -31.39
N ALA A 23 -24.21 -12.90 -32.62
CA ALA A 23 -24.72 -14.15 -33.15
C ALA A 23 -23.61 -15.21 -33.10
N ALA A 24 -23.89 -16.34 -32.45
CA ALA A 24 -23.03 -17.51 -32.47
C ALA A 24 -22.84 -17.98 -33.93
N PRO A 25 -21.59 -18.22 -34.40
CA PRO A 25 -21.39 -18.77 -35.72
C PRO A 25 -21.95 -20.20 -35.75
N ARG A 26 -22.89 -20.40 -36.69
CA ARG A 26 -23.51 -21.69 -36.99
C ARG A 26 -22.44 -22.72 -37.34
N GLY A 27 -22.66 -23.94 -36.87
CA GLY A 27 -21.80 -25.09 -37.11
C GLY A 27 -21.48 -25.26 -38.60
N GLY A 28 -20.19 -25.24 -38.89
CA GLY A 28 -19.62 -25.50 -40.20
C GLY A 28 -18.49 -26.52 -40.07
N ASP A 29 -18.78 -27.71 -40.61
CA ASP A 29 -17.85 -28.68 -41.20
C ASP A 29 -16.71 -29.27 -40.34
N ARG A 30 -16.97 -30.49 -39.83
CA ARG A 30 -15.94 -31.43 -39.38
C ARG A 30 -15.21 -32.00 -40.60
N ARG A 31 -14.27 -31.26 -41.18
CA ARG A 31 -13.33 -31.82 -42.18
C ARG A 31 -11.90 -31.36 -41.93
N GLY A 32 -11.10 -32.30 -41.46
CA GLY A 32 -9.68 -32.45 -41.75
C GLY A 32 -8.80 -31.21 -41.62
N GLN A 33 -8.53 -30.74 -40.40
CA GLN A 33 -7.34 -29.92 -40.18
C GLN A 33 -6.12 -30.84 -40.07
N ALA A 34 -5.30 -30.77 -41.12
CA ALA A 34 -4.05 -31.51 -41.27
C ALA A 34 -3.17 -31.41 -40.02
N ARG A 35 -2.60 -32.55 -39.62
CA ARG A 35 -1.58 -32.68 -38.58
C ARG A 35 -0.27 -32.07 -39.08
N GLY A 36 -0.22 -30.73 -39.16
CA GLY A 36 0.93 -29.98 -39.66
C GLY A 36 1.64 -29.25 -38.52
N ILE A 37 2.85 -29.71 -38.18
CA ILE A 37 3.96 -29.00 -37.52
C ILE A 37 3.74 -28.47 -36.07
N LEU A 38 2.53 -28.03 -35.67
CA LEU A 38 2.22 -27.53 -34.32
C LEU A 38 2.13 -28.62 -33.23
N GLY A 39 1.87 -29.88 -33.62
CA GLY A 39 1.77 -31.00 -32.67
C GLY A 39 3.13 -31.48 -32.14
N VAL A 40 4.21 -31.21 -32.87
CA VAL A 40 5.58 -31.59 -32.48
C VAL A 40 6.09 -30.60 -31.42
N SER A 41 5.83 -29.31 -31.60
CA SER A 41 6.19 -28.25 -30.64
C SER A 41 5.55 -28.50 -29.26
N HIS A 42 4.28 -28.86 -29.23
CA HIS A 42 3.55 -29.08 -27.97
C HIS A 42 3.94 -30.39 -27.25
N ALA A 43 4.39 -31.40 -28.00
CA ALA A 43 4.88 -32.66 -27.43
C ALA A 43 6.30 -32.54 -26.90
N ILE A 44 7.15 -31.77 -27.60
CA ILE A 44 8.50 -31.41 -27.15
C ILE A 44 8.40 -30.55 -25.89
N ASP A 45 7.55 -29.52 -25.88
CA ASP A 45 7.26 -28.70 -24.68
C ASP A 45 6.83 -29.56 -23.50
N LYS A 46 5.91 -30.52 -23.71
CA LYS A 46 5.44 -31.41 -22.62
C LYS A 46 6.50 -32.38 -22.12
N ARG A 47 7.45 -32.81 -22.95
CA ARG A 47 8.55 -33.69 -22.53
C ARG A 47 9.62 -32.89 -21.79
N VAL A 48 10.00 -31.74 -22.32
CA VAL A 48 10.96 -30.80 -21.71
C VAL A 48 10.43 -30.29 -20.38
N TYR A 49 9.16 -29.88 -20.31
CA TYR A 49 8.50 -29.45 -19.08
C TYR A 49 8.44 -30.57 -18.02
N ARG A 50 8.19 -31.82 -18.43
CA ARG A 50 8.10 -32.96 -17.50
C ARG A 50 9.48 -33.37 -16.97
N TRP A 51 10.51 -33.26 -17.80
CA TRP A 51 11.90 -33.44 -17.38
C TRP A 51 12.32 -32.31 -16.44
N ALA A 52 12.08 -31.05 -16.82
CA ALA A 52 12.38 -29.88 -15.98
C ALA A 52 11.67 -29.95 -14.63
N LYS A 53 10.40 -30.34 -14.59
CA LYS A 53 9.65 -30.56 -13.34
C LYS A 53 10.23 -31.68 -12.46
N GLY A 54 10.92 -32.66 -13.04
CA GLY A 54 11.60 -33.72 -12.31
C GLY A 54 12.98 -33.33 -11.77
N VAL A 55 13.62 -32.32 -12.35
CA VAL A 55 14.95 -31.82 -11.96
C VAL A 55 14.84 -30.59 -11.05
N LEU A 56 13.75 -29.83 -11.14
CA LEU A 56 13.50 -28.69 -10.28
C LEU A 56 13.19 -29.17 -8.85
N PRO A 57 13.90 -28.66 -7.84
CA PRO A 57 13.59 -28.96 -6.45
C PRO A 57 12.17 -28.50 -6.13
N PRO A 58 11.41 -29.26 -5.32
CA PRO A 58 10.08 -28.85 -4.89
C PRO A 58 10.20 -27.52 -4.13
N ILE A 59 9.45 -26.50 -4.57
CA ILE A 59 9.41 -25.19 -3.90
C ILE A 59 9.11 -25.43 -2.43
N SER A 60 10.04 -25.05 -1.56
CA SER A 60 9.87 -25.27 -0.12
C SER A 60 8.72 -24.40 0.41
N LYS A 61 8.11 -24.79 1.53
CA LYS A 61 7.03 -24.01 2.15
C LYS A 61 7.44 -22.55 2.38
N THR A 62 8.69 -22.33 2.76
CA THR A 62 9.27 -21.00 2.99
C THR A 62 9.46 -20.22 1.69
N GLU A 63 9.86 -20.89 0.62
CA GLU A 63 10.09 -20.30 -0.71
C GLU A 63 8.76 -19.96 -1.41
N ASN A 64 7.72 -20.76 -1.17
CA ASN A 64 6.36 -20.46 -1.61
C ASN A 64 5.79 -19.23 -0.90
N ILE A 65 6.03 -19.11 0.41
CA ILE A 65 5.67 -17.92 1.19
C ILE A 65 6.47 -16.71 0.67
N ALA A 66 7.77 -16.86 0.44
CA ALA A 66 8.62 -15.78 -0.09
C ALA A 66 8.16 -15.29 -1.48
N LEU A 67 7.77 -16.22 -2.38
CA LEU A 67 7.19 -15.89 -3.68
C LEU A 67 5.80 -15.23 -3.57
N GLY A 68 5.02 -15.58 -2.55
CA GLY A 68 3.71 -14.98 -2.27
C GLY A 68 3.78 -13.63 -1.54
N CYS A 69 4.93 -13.25 -0.99
CA CYS A 69 5.13 -12.00 -0.23
C CYS A 69 5.34 -10.76 -1.13
N GLY A 70 5.28 -10.90 -2.45
CA GLY A 70 5.45 -9.79 -3.39
C GLY A 70 4.34 -9.75 -4.44
N THR A 71 3.85 -8.55 -4.75
CA THR A 71 3.08 -8.32 -5.97
C THR A 71 4.04 -8.03 -7.12
N ILE A 72 3.74 -8.55 -8.30
CA ILE A 72 4.46 -8.22 -9.52
C ILE A 72 4.18 -6.75 -9.86
N GLY A 73 5.20 -5.89 -9.76
CA GLY A 73 5.09 -4.45 -10.01
C GLY A 73 5.67 -4.04 -11.36
N PHE A 74 5.97 -2.75 -11.49
CA PHE A 74 6.63 -2.19 -12.68
C PHE A 74 8.04 -2.76 -12.92
N ASP A 75 8.70 -3.27 -11.88
CA ASP A 75 9.96 -3.99 -11.96
C ASP A 75 9.88 -5.19 -12.92
N ARG A 76 8.72 -5.85 -13.04
CA ARG A 76 8.49 -6.87 -14.07
C ARG A 76 8.74 -6.33 -15.47
N ASP A 77 8.23 -5.15 -15.80
CA ASP A 77 8.31 -4.62 -17.15
C ASP A 77 9.74 -4.21 -17.50
N ILE A 78 10.49 -3.73 -16.49
CA ILE A 78 11.93 -3.48 -16.59
C ILE A 78 12.68 -4.79 -16.87
N PHE A 79 12.53 -5.79 -16.01
CA PHE A 79 13.27 -7.06 -16.15
C PHE A 79 12.77 -7.93 -17.32
N GLY A 80 11.53 -7.71 -17.76
CA GLY A 80 10.95 -8.30 -18.95
C GLY A 80 11.36 -7.60 -20.26
N GLY A 81 12.18 -6.55 -20.21
CA GLY A 81 12.71 -5.85 -21.38
C GLY A 81 11.68 -5.05 -22.18
N SER A 82 10.51 -4.77 -21.59
CA SER A 82 9.42 -4.01 -22.23
C SER A 82 8.85 -2.94 -21.29
N PRO A 83 9.70 -2.02 -20.76
CA PRO A 83 9.22 -0.97 -19.86
C PRO A 83 8.27 -0.04 -20.60
N SER A 84 7.05 0.12 -20.07
CA SER A 84 6.06 1.05 -20.58
C SER A 84 5.72 2.09 -19.51
N LEU A 85 6.10 3.35 -19.77
CA LEU A 85 5.74 4.46 -18.88
C LEU A 85 4.22 4.65 -18.79
N GLN A 86 3.51 4.37 -19.89
CA GLN A 86 2.05 4.44 -19.89
C GLN A 86 1.45 3.39 -18.96
N HIS A 87 1.96 2.15 -18.99
CA HIS A 87 1.51 1.10 -18.08
C HIS A 87 1.80 1.47 -16.62
N LEU A 88 2.93 2.14 -16.31
CA LEU A 88 3.21 2.64 -14.97
C LEU A 88 2.17 3.69 -14.52
N ILE A 89 1.87 4.68 -15.36
CA ILE A 89 0.89 5.73 -15.05
C ILE A 89 -0.51 5.14 -14.85
N ASP A 90 -0.91 4.22 -15.73
CA ASP A 90 -2.23 3.58 -15.69
C ASP A 90 -2.38 2.61 -14.51
N THR A 91 -1.28 1.98 -14.07
CA THR A 91 -1.26 1.05 -12.94
C THR A 91 -1.27 1.79 -11.60
N TYR A 92 -0.54 2.90 -11.50
CA TYR A 92 -0.36 3.64 -10.27
C TYR A 92 -0.89 5.06 -10.43
N THR A 93 -2.17 5.26 -10.12
CA THR A 93 -2.77 6.60 -9.98
C THR A 93 -3.04 6.87 -8.50
N PRO A 94 -2.01 7.23 -7.72
CA PRO A 94 -2.23 7.57 -6.33
C PRO A 94 -3.00 8.90 -6.25
N ALA A 95 -4.11 8.89 -5.53
CA ALA A 95 -4.89 10.07 -5.23
C ALA A 95 -5.20 10.08 -3.73
N LEU A 96 -5.24 11.28 -3.15
CA LEU A 96 -5.70 11.46 -1.78
C LEU A 96 -7.23 11.44 -1.76
N SER A 97 -7.79 10.77 -0.77
CA SER A 97 -9.19 10.94 -0.42
C SER A 97 -9.43 12.35 0.16
N ASP A 98 -10.69 12.79 0.17
CA ASP A 98 -11.08 14.10 0.71
C ASP A 98 -10.64 14.27 2.17
N GLU A 99 -10.70 13.19 2.96
CA GLU A 99 -10.26 13.20 4.35
C GLU A 99 -8.73 13.34 4.48
N GLU A 100 -7.97 12.59 3.68
CA GLU A 100 -6.50 12.69 3.68
C GLU A 100 -6.03 14.07 3.19
N GLN A 101 -6.70 14.61 2.18
CA GLN A 101 -6.44 15.97 1.68
C GLN A 101 -6.76 17.01 2.76
N SER A 102 -7.92 16.89 3.43
CA SER A 102 -8.27 17.77 4.55
C SER A 102 -7.24 17.67 5.68
N PHE A 103 -6.75 16.48 5.99
CA PHE A 103 -5.72 16.30 7.03
C PHE A 103 -4.42 17.01 6.66
N LEU A 104 -4.00 16.88 5.39
CA LEU A 104 -2.82 17.57 4.87
C LEU A 104 -2.96 19.09 4.92
N ASP A 105 -4.15 19.61 4.61
CA ASP A 105 -4.39 21.04 4.49
C ASP A 105 -4.64 21.73 5.83
N VAL A 106 -5.18 21.00 6.82
CA VAL A 106 -5.51 21.55 8.13
C VAL A 106 -4.49 21.11 9.18
N GLN A 107 -4.45 19.82 9.54
CA GLN A 107 -3.64 19.32 10.63
C GLN A 107 -2.15 19.45 10.35
N VAL A 108 -1.70 19.02 9.17
CA VAL A 108 -0.27 19.09 8.82
C VAL A 108 0.15 20.55 8.65
N HIS A 109 -0.70 21.40 8.07
CA HIS A 109 -0.41 22.83 7.97
C HIS A 109 -0.28 23.49 9.35
N HIS A 110 -1.17 23.15 10.29
CA HIS A 110 -1.07 23.67 11.65
C HIS A 110 0.19 23.20 12.37
N LEU A 111 0.50 21.90 12.30
CA LEU A 111 1.75 21.37 12.86
C LEU A 111 2.96 22.09 12.27
N CYS A 112 3.00 22.31 10.95
CA CYS A 112 4.03 23.10 10.29
C CYS A 112 4.14 24.53 10.85
N SER A 113 3.01 25.16 11.21
CA SER A 113 3.01 26.55 11.70
C SER A 113 3.53 26.71 13.14
N ILE A 114 3.47 25.66 13.95
CA ILE A 114 3.96 25.66 15.34
C ILE A 114 5.38 25.06 15.46
N LEU A 115 5.91 24.49 14.38
CA LEU A 115 7.26 23.93 14.33
C LEU A 115 8.27 25.00 13.91
N SER A 116 9.46 24.92 14.51
CA SER A 116 10.62 25.75 14.18
C SER A 116 11.85 24.84 14.13
N ASP A 117 12.42 24.65 12.94
CA ASP A 117 13.60 23.79 12.75
C ASP A 117 14.80 24.29 13.57
N HIS A 118 14.95 25.61 13.68
CA HIS A 118 16.00 26.22 14.48
C HIS A 118 15.86 25.92 15.97
N ASP A 119 14.65 26.04 16.53
CA ASP A 119 14.41 25.80 17.95
C ASP A 119 14.58 24.32 18.27
N VAL A 120 14.06 23.43 17.41
CA VAL A 120 14.24 21.98 17.58
C VAL A 120 15.72 21.59 17.53
N ALA A 121 16.50 22.14 16.59
CA ALA A 121 17.94 21.87 16.51
C ALA A 121 18.71 22.42 17.72
N THR A 122 18.27 23.54 18.28
CA THR A 122 18.92 24.20 19.43
C THR A 122 18.61 23.48 20.74
N ASP A 123 17.32 23.24 21.00
CA ASP A 123 16.82 22.61 22.22
C ASP A 123 17.00 21.08 22.20
N LYS A 124 17.23 20.51 21.00
CA LYS A 124 17.34 19.07 20.73
C LYS A 124 16.07 18.29 21.08
N ASP A 125 14.93 18.97 21.07
CA ASP A 125 13.61 18.41 21.32
C ASP A 125 12.53 19.32 20.73
N PHE A 126 11.30 18.82 20.62
CA PHE A 126 10.15 19.64 20.24
C PHE A 126 9.55 20.36 21.45
N SER A 127 8.86 21.47 21.19
CA SER A 127 8.02 22.11 22.21
C SER A 127 6.96 21.14 22.73
N ARG A 128 6.52 21.35 23.97
CA ARG A 128 5.40 20.58 24.56
C ARG A 128 4.15 20.64 23.66
N GLU A 129 3.87 21.83 23.11
CA GLU A 129 2.74 22.05 22.22
C GLU A 129 2.81 21.17 20.97
N ALA A 130 3.96 21.13 20.29
CA ALA A 130 4.14 20.28 19.12
C ALA A 130 4.00 18.78 19.46
N TRP A 131 4.56 18.36 20.59
CA TRP A 131 4.43 16.99 21.08
C TRP A 131 2.99 16.59 21.40
N ASP A 132 2.26 17.45 22.12
CA ASP A 132 0.85 17.22 22.48
C ASP A 132 -0.01 17.20 21.20
N TYR A 133 0.18 18.15 20.29
CA TYR A 133 -0.54 18.20 19.02
C TYR A 133 -0.32 16.96 18.15
N MET A 134 0.93 16.49 18.01
CA MET A 134 1.22 15.28 17.22
C MET A 134 0.53 14.03 17.80
N ARG A 135 0.40 13.92 19.13
CA ARG A 135 -0.32 12.83 19.78
C ARG A 135 -1.84 12.96 19.60
N ASP A 136 -2.37 14.16 19.82
CA ASP A 136 -3.80 14.43 19.81
C ASP A 136 -4.39 14.25 18.41
N GLU A 137 -3.68 14.69 17.36
CA GLU A 137 -4.08 14.53 15.96
C GLU A 137 -3.59 13.22 15.32
N ARG A 138 -3.06 12.28 16.13
CA ARG A 138 -2.72 10.91 15.70
C ARG A 138 -1.65 10.80 14.61
N PHE A 139 -0.69 11.72 14.58
CA PHE A 139 0.43 11.66 13.63
C PHE A 139 1.23 10.36 13.73
N PHE A 140 1.26 9.70 14.89
CA PHE A 140 1.98 8.43 15.09
C PHE A 140 1.17 7.17 14.71
N GLY A 141 -0.11 7.35 14.38
CA GLY A 141 -1.05 6.26 14.07
C GLY A 141 -1.70 6.40 12.70
N MET A 142 -1.08 7.11 11.75
CA MET A 142 -1.69 7.36 10.43
C MET A 142 -1.97 6.06 9.68
N LYS A 143 -1.06 5.08 9.74
CA LYS A 143 -1.24 3.75 9.10
C LYS A 143 -2.06 2.75 9.92
N ILE A 144 -2.30 3.03 11.20
CA ILE A 144 -3.03 2.11 12.08
C ILE A 144 -4.51 2.13 11.70
N PRO A 145 -5.17 0.96 11.58
CA PRO A 145 -6.60 0.90 11.27
C PRO A 145 -7.47 1.63 12.30
N ARG A 146 -8.62 2.13 11.86
CA ARG A 146 -9.51 2.97 12.68
C ARG A 146 -10.12 2.24 13.86
N GLU A 147 -10.37 0.93 13.74
CA GLU A 147 -10.85 0.09 14.83
C GLU A 147 -9.89 0.04 16.03
N TRP A 148 -8.62 0.38 15.82
CA TRP A 148 -7.60 0.50 16.86
C TRP A 148 -7.30 1.95 17.23
N GLY A 149 -8.11 2.92 16.78
CA GLY A 149 -7.97 4.34 17.07
C GLY A 149 -6.98 5.11 16.20
N GLY A 150 -6.48 4.49 15.12
CA GLY A 150 -5.65 5.15 14.12
C GLY A 150 -6.46 5.85 13.01
N LEU A 151 -5.76 6.41 12.01
CA LEU A 151 -6.41 7.12 10.89
C LEU A 151 -6.65 6.22 9.67
N GLY A 152 -5.93 5.10 9.55
CA GLY A 152 -6.07 4.17 8.42
C GLY A 152 -5.75 4.78 7.06
N PHE A 153 -4.86 5.77 7.01
CA PHE A 153 -4.46 6.46 5.80
C PHE A 153 -3.66 5.57 4.83
N SER A 154 -3.79 5.89 3.54
CA SER A 154 -3.04 5.24 2.48
C SER A 154 -1.53 5.51 2.60
N THR A 155 -0.72 4.63 2.02
CA THR A 155 0.72 4.85 1.93
C THR A 155 1.05 6.13 1.17
N HIS A 156 0.22 6.50 0.18
CA HIS A 156 0.39 7.75 -0.56
C HIS A 156 0.17 8.97 0.33
N ALA A 157 -0.91 9.01 1.12
CA ALA A 157 -1.15 10.09 2.07
C ALA A 157 -0.02 10.26 3.06
N VAL A 158 0.44 9.17 3.68
CA VAL A 158 1.57 9.22 4.62
C VAL A 158 2.83 9.75 3.94
N SER A 159 3.14 9.28 2.72
CA SER A 159 4.27 9.80 1.96
C SER A 159 4.16 11.30 1.68
N THR A 160 2.98 11.80 1.31
CA THR A 160 2.74 13.22 1.01
C THR A 160 2.83 14.08 2.27
N ILE A 161 2.27 13.62 3.39
CA ILE A 161 2.35 14.29 4.69
C ILE A 161 3.80 14.40 5.14
N LEU A 162 4.56 13.31 5.07
CA LEU A 162 5.98 13.29 5.41
C LEU A 162 6.76 14.24 4.51
N ALA A 163 6.52 14.23 3.19
CA ALA A 163 7.18 15.16 2.27
C ALA A 163 6.93 16.63 2.66
N LYS A 164 5.70 16.99 3.04
CA LYS A 164 5.36 18.34 3.52
C LYS A 164 6.10 18.68 4.81
N LEU A 165 6.11 17.80 5.80
CA LEU A 165 6.83 18.02 7.07
C LEU A 165 8.32 18.25 6.84
N ALA A 166 8.94 17.49 5.93
CA ALA A 166 10.36 17.63 5.60
C ALA A 166 10.72 19.00 5.02
N THR A 167 9.75 19.75 4.48
CA THR A 167 9.98 21.14 4.01
C THR A 167 10.03 22.16 5.14
N GLN A 168 9.58 21.80 6.34
CA GLN A 168 9.52 22.70 7.50
C GLN A 168 10.50 22.30 8.60
N CYS A 169 10.51 21.02 8.99
CA CYS A 169 11.41 20.49 10.01
C CYS A 169 11.68 19.01 9.73
N PHE A 170 12.95 18.67 9.50
CA PHE A 170 13.32 17.30 9.16
C PHE A 170 13.22 16.36 10.37
N ASP A 171 13.51 16.84 11.58
CA ASP A 171 13.34 16.05 12.80
C ASP A 171 11.88 15.66 13.02
N ALA A 172 10.93 16.57 12.75
CA ALA A 172 9.50 16.27 12.82
C ALA A 172 9.10 15.21 11.79
N ASN A 173 9.61 15.32 10.54
CA ASN A 173 9.45 14.29 9.53
C ASN A 173 9.95 12.92 10.04
N ALA A 174 11.19 12.84 10.53
CA ALA A 174 11.79 11.60 10.98
C ALA A 174 10.99 10.98 12.15
N THR A 175 10.57 11.82 13.10
CA THR A 175 9.80 11.44 14.29
C THR A 175 8.44 10.85 13.93
N VAL A 176 7.75 11.45 12.96
CA VAL A 176 6.46 10.96 12.46
C VAL A 176 6.64 9.77 11.51
N ALA A 177 7.72 9.73 10.73
CA ALA A 177 7.97 8.69 9.74
C ALA A 177 8.25 7.33 10.40
N VAL A 178 9.07 7.27 11.45
CA VAL A 178 9.48 6.02 12.11
C VAL A 178 8.29 5.13 12.50
N PRO A 179 7.30 5.59 13.29
CA PRO A 179 6.18 4.73 13.69
C PRO A 179 5.27 4.34 12.52
N ASN A 180 5.21 5.14 11.45
CA ASN A 180 4.34 4.90 10.30
C ASN A 180 5.02 4.12 9.16
N SER A 181 6.35 3.99 9.14
CA SER A 181 7.09 3.38 8.02
C SER A 181 7.95 2.18 8.41
N LEU A 182 8.53 2.17 9.62
CA LEU A 182 9.39 1.05 10.06
C LEU A 182 8.62 -0.17 10.54
N GLY A 183 7.29 -0.14 10.40
CA GLY A 183 6.47 -1.34 10.40
C GLY A 183 6.10 -1.96 11.74
N PRO A 184 6.52 -1.55 12.96
CA PRO A 184 6.07 -2.29 14.15
C PRO A 184 4.54 -2.31 14.25
N GLY A 185 3.85 -1.22 13.90
CA GLY A 185 2.39 -1.12 13.95
C GLY A 185 1.70 -1.94 12.89
N GLU A 186 2.10 -1.76 11.64
CA GLU A 186 1.54 -2.49 10.51
C GLU A 186 1.85 -4.00 10.58
N LEU A 187 3.04 -4.39 11.05
CA LEU A 187 3.40 -5.79 11.29
C LEU A 187 2.56 -6.38 12.41
N LEU A 188 2.31 -5.63 13.49
CA LEU A 188 1.46 -6.11 14.57
C LEU A 188 0.00 -6.28 14.12
N VAL A 189 -0.52 -5.36 13.31
CA VAL A 189 -1.84 -5.48 12.68
C VAL A 189 -1.92 -6.71 11.78
N ARG A 190 -0.89 -6.99 10.98
CA ARG A 190 -0.88 -8.10 10.02
C ARG A 190 -0.60 -9.46 10.66
N TYR A 191 0.35 -9.54 11.59
CA TYR A 191 0.92 -10.80 12.08
C TYR A 191 0.78 -11.01 13.59
N GLY A 192 0.33 -10.01 14.35
CA GLY A 192 0.13 -10.13 15.79
C GLY A 192 -0.98 -11.11 16.15
N THR A 193 -0.84 -11.78 17.30
CA THR A 193 -1.92 -12.57 17.90
C THR A 193 -3.07 -11.65 18.34
N PRO A 194 -4.30 -12.16 18.53
CA PRO A 194 -5.41 -11.37 19.05
C PRO A 194 -5.05 -10.62 20.34
N ASP A 195 -4.47 -11.31 21.32
CA ASP A 195 -4.08 -10.72 22.61
C ASP A 195 -3.03 -9.60 22.46
N GLN A 196 -2.06 -9.77 21.55
CA GLN A 196 -1.07 -8.74 21.27
C GLN A 196 -1.69 -7.50 20.62
N LYS A 197 -2.61 -7.70 19.68
CA LYS A 197 -3.31 -6.61 19.01
C LYS A 197 -4.13 -5.81 20.01
N GLU A 198 -4.91 -6.50 20.85
CA GLU A 198 -5.77 -5.88 21.86
C GLU A 198 -4.97 -5.10 22.91
N TYR A 199 -3.79 -5.60 23.30
CA TYR A 199 -2.95 -4.94 24.29
C TYR A 199 -2.18 -3.73 23.73
N PHE A 200 -1.54 -3.85 22.57
CA PHE A 200 -0.58 -2.84 22.09
C PHE A 200 -1.19 -1.81 21.12
N LEU A 201 -2.13 -2.20 20.26
CA LEU A 201 -2.63 -1.30 19.21
C LEU A 201 -3.42 -0.09 19.74
N PRO A 202 -4.27 -0.19 20.79
CA PRO A 202 -5.03 0.96 21.26
C PRO A 202 -4.19 2.13 21.81
N ALA A 203 -3.00 1.86 22.35
CA ALA A 203 -2.14 2.88 22.98
C ALA A 203 -1.24 3.64 21.98
N TRP A 204 -1.17 3.14 20.75
CA TRP A 204 -0.21 3.59 19.75
C TRP A 204 -0.60 4.89 19.05
N PRO A 205 -1.86 5.07 18.60
CA PRO A 205 -2.24 6.28 17.87
C PRO A 205 -2.08 7.55 18.71
N THR A 206 -2.26 7.44 20.03
CA THR A 206 -2.08 8.54 20.99
C THR A 206 -0.61 8.74 21.41
N GLY A 207 0.33 7.94 20.90
CA GLY A 207 1.74 8.00 21.28
C GLY A 207 2.02 7.66 22.75
N ARG A 208 1.10 6.96 23.44
CA ARG A 208 1.26 6.57 24.85
C ARG A 208 2.29 5.44 25.02
N SER A 209 2.48 4.65 23.97
CA SER A 209 3.55 3.66 23.85
C SER A 209 4.28 3.86 22.51
N TYR A 210 5.56 4.23 22.58
CA TYR A 210 6.45 4.32 21.43
C TYR A 210 7.32 3.06 21.32
N PRO A 211 7.22 2.27 20.25
CA PRO A 211 8.20 1.23 20.00
C PRO A 211 9.45 1.84 19.36
N ALA A 212 10.60 1.63 20.00
CA ALA A 212 11.89 1.88 19.38
C ALA A 212 12.22 0.73 18.42
N SER A 213 12.60 1.05 17.18
CA SER A 213 13.11 0.05 16.23
C SER A 213 14.47 -0.46 16.73
N ALA A 214 14.51 -1.71 17.21
CA ALA A 214 15.71 -2.36 17.71
C ALA A 214 16.49 -3.10 16.61
N SER A 215 16.58 -2.54 15.40
CA SER A 215 17.24 -3.20 14.27
C SER A 215 18.76 -2.95 14.18
N ARG A 216 19.33 -2.12 15.08
CA ARG A 216 20.77 -1.83 15.08
C ARG A 216 21.48 -2.58 16.21
N ASP A 217 22.08 -3.72 15.87
CA ASP A 217 23.27 -4.19 16.60
C ASP A 217 24.47 -3.36 16.13
N ARG A 218 25.36 -2.98 17.05
CA ARG A 218 26.56 -2.16 16.82
C ARG A 218 27.52 -2.76 15.79
N THR A 219 27.34 -4.03 15.42
CA THR A 219 28.13 -4.74 14.41
C THR A 219 27.36 -5.07 13.13
N ALA A 220 26.04 -4.89 13.09
CA ALA A 220 25.19 -5.31 11.97
C ALA A 220 24.87 -4.13 11.03
N GLY A 221 25.89 -3.66 10.32
CA GLY A 221 25.69 -2.86 9.12
C GLY A 221 25.17 -3.74 7.98
N ALA A 222 23.97 -3.43 7.48
CA ALA A 222 23.41 -3.85 6.19
C ALA A 222 23.09 -5.34 5.93
N THR A 223 23.16 -6.25 6.91
CA THR A 223 22.66 -7.64 6.74
C THR A 223 21.70 -8.02 7.86
N PRO A 224 20.40 -8.26 7.57
CA PRO A 224 19.52 -8.96 8.50
C PRO A 224 19.99 -10.42 8.53
N ARG A 225 20.84 -10.76 9.51
CA ARG A 225 21.24 -12.15 9.71
C ARG A 225 20.04 -12.88 10.29
N ALA A 226 19.55 -13.90 9.58
CA ALA A 226 18.60 -14.84 10.15
C ALA A 226 19.22 -15.39 11.44
N SER A 227 18.57 -15.13 12.59
CA SER A 227 18.97 -15.71 13.86
C SER A 227 18.81 -17.22 13.77
N SER A 228 19.90 -17.94 13.55
CA SER A 228 19.96 -19.38 13.78
C SER A 228 19.72 -19.60 15.27
N GLY A 229 18.67 -20.37 15.59
CA GLY A 229 18.32 -20.72 16.96
C GLY A 229 19.49 -21.33 17.73
N ALA A 230 19.52 -21.00 19.01
CA ALA A 230 20.19 -21.76 20.05
C ALA A 230 19.10 -22.17 21.07
#